data_AF-A0A382QXS7-F1
#
_entry.id   AF-A0A382QXS7-F1
#
_cell.length_a   1.000
_cell.length_b   1.000
_cell.length_c   1.000
_cell.angle_alpha   90.00
_cell.angle_beta   90.00
_cell.angle_gamma   90.00
#
_symmetry.space_group_name_H-M   'P 1'
#
loop_
_entity.id
_entity.type
_entity.pdbx_description
1 polymer ?
#
loop_
_entity_poly.entity_id
_entity_poly.type
_entity_poly.pdbx_seq_one_letter_code
_entity_poly.pdbx_strand_id
1 'polypeptide(L)'
;MRATTLTTLCLLFLVSAAQAQIPPETVGSEAMPPPEDNWFISKSRTAGYIYDAETGEMHGLLSLSNRTPAVEISHERGEFYAAEGYYSRGVHGERTDIVAVYDFENLSPIAE
;
A
#
# COMPACT_ATOMS: atom_id res chain seq x y z
N MET A 1 -48.11 36.22 -11.40
CA MET A 1 -46.96 36.56 -10.53
C MET A 1 -46.80 35.65 -9.32
N ARG A 2 -47.88 35.21 -8.63
CA ARG A 2 -47.79 34.29 -7.47
C ARG A 2 -47.48 32.83 -7.80
N ALA A 3 -47.94 32.32 -8.94
CA ALA A 3 -47.69 30.93 -9.35
C ALA A 3 -46.23 30.70 -9.79
N THR A 4 -45.66 31.64 -10.54
CA THR A 4 -44.28 31.59 -11.03
C THR A 4 -43.26 31.60 -9.89
N THR A 5 -43.49 32.39 -8.84
CA THR A 5 -42.63 32.42 -7.65
C THR A 5 -42.64 31.11 -6.87
N LEU A 6 -43.77 30.41 -6.83
CA LEU A 6 -43.90 29.13 -6.13
C LEU A 6 -43.14 28.01 -6.88
N THR A 7 -43.24 28.02 -8.21
CA THR A 7 -42.52 27.06 -9.07
C THR A 7 -41.01 27.24 -8.97
N THR A 8 -40.51 28.49 -9.04
CA THR A 8 -39.06 28.75 -8.91
C THR A 8 -38.54 28.33 -7.54
N LEU A 9 -39.33 28.56 -6.47
CA LEU A 9 -38.97 28.13 -5.12
C LEU A 9 -38.92 26.61 -5.00
N CYS A 10 -39.90 25.89 -5.56
CA CYS A 10 -39.87 24.42 -5.59
C CYS A 10 -38.66 23.86 -6.38
N LEU A 11 -38.29 24.48 -7.50
CA LEU A 11 -37.10 24.05 -8.25
C LEU A 11 -35.79 24.27 -7.47
N LEU A 12 -35.68 25.34 -6.67
CA LEU A 12 -34.51 25.59 -5.84
C LEU A 12 -34.33 24.53 -4.73
N PHE A 13 -35.42 24.00 -4.18
CA PHE A 13 -35.36 22.93 -3.17
C PHE A 13 -34.99 21.57 -3.75
N LEU A 14 -35.32 21.29 -5.02
CA LEU A 14 -34.99 20.03 -5.69
C LEU A 14 -33.50 19.90 -6.04
N VAL A 15 -32.79 21.01 -6.28
CA VAL A 15 -31.35 21.01 -6.59
C VAL A 15 -30.51 20.59 -5.37
N SER A 16 -30.95 20.92 -4.15
CA SER A 16 -30.22 20.55 -2.93
C SER A 16 -30.25 19.04 -2.64
N ALA A 17 -31.27 18.33 -3.14
CA ALA A 17 -31.39 16.87 -3.01
C ALA A 17 -30.49 16.11 -4.00
N ALA A 18 -29.87 16.79 -4.98
CA ALA A 18 -28.99 16.20 -5.98
C ALA A 18 -27.49 16.24 -5.58
N GLN A 19 -27.18 16.25 -4.28
CA GLN A 19 -25.83 16.01 -3.77
C GLN A 19 -25.51 14.51 -3.90
N ALA A 20 -25.07 14.08 -5.09
CA ALA A 20 -24.53 12.75 -5.33
C ALA A 20 -23.16 12.61 -4.67
N GLN A 21 -23.14 12.50 -3.34
CA GLN A 21 -21.91 12.25 -2.59
C GLN A 21 -21.42 10.84 -2.92
N ILE A 22 -20.23 10.75 -3.50
CA ILE A 22 -19.57 9.45 -3.72
C ILE A 22 -19.33 8.84 -2.33
N PRO A 23 -19.80 7.60 -2.07
CA PRO A 23 -19.52 6.96 -0.79
C PRO A 23 -18.00 6.87 -0.59
N PRO A 24 -17.48 7.14 0.61
CA PRO A 24 -16.06 7.02 0.90
C PRO A 24 -15.55 5.63 0.48
N GLU A 25 -14.43 5.59 -0.22
CA GLU A 25 -13.76 4.34 -0.52
C GLU A 25 -13.33 3.69 0.80
N THR A 26 -13.67 2.42 0.96
CA THR A 26 -13.20 1.64 2.11
C THR A 26 -11.90 0.99 1.67
N VAL A 27 -10.77 1.43 2.24
CA VAL A 27 -9.49 0.78 2.00
C VAL A 27 -9.57 -0.63 2.57
N GLY A 28 -9.60 -1.63 1.69
CA GLY A 28 -9.50 -3.03 2.10
C GLY A 28 -8.10 -3.32 2.64
N SER A 29 -8.03 -4.17 3.66
CA SER A 29 -6.79 -4.82 4.05
C SER A 29 -6.90 -6.27 3.59
N GLU A 30 -5.95 -6.71 2.79
CA GLU A 30 -5.79 -8.11 2.45
C GLU A 30 -4.62 -8.66 3.26
N ALA A 31 -4.81 -9.83 3.86
CA ALA A 31 -3.73 -10.54 4.53
C ALA A 31 -3.05 -11.45 3.50
N MET A 32 -1.75 -11.61 3.66
CA MET A 32 -0.98 -12.58 2.92
C MET A 32 -1.53 -13.99 3.19
N PRO A 33 -1.42 -14.91 2.21
CA PRO A 33 -1.68 -16.32 2.47
C PRO A 33 -0.70 -16.86 3.53
N PRO A 34 -0.96 -18.05 4.11
CA PRO A 34 -0.01 -18.67 5.01
C PRO A 34 1.38 -18.80 4.33
N PRO A 35 2.48 -18.53 5.06
CA PRO A 35 3.84 -18.64 4.53
C PRO A 35 4.12 -20.03 3.94
N GLU A 36 4.68 -20.08 2.72
CA GLU A 36 5.17 -21.30 2.09
C GLU A 36 6.66 -21.18 1.76
N ASP A 37 7.39 -22.31 1.82
CA ASP A 37 8.84 -22.36 1.59
C ASP A 37 9.26 -22.04 0.15
N ASN A 38 8.31 -22.06 -0.80
CA ASN A 38 8.55 -21.84 -2.22
C ASN A 38 8.38 -20.37 -2.64
N TRP A 39 8.13 -19.45 -1.71
CA TRP A 39 8.03 -18.04 -2.05
C TRP A 39 9.38 -17.46 -2.46
N PHE A 40 9.36 -16.58 -3.46
CA PHE A 40 10.56 -15.84 -3.85
C PHE A 40 10.25 -14.36 -4.09
N ILE A 41 11.29 -13.53 -3.95
CA ILE A 41 11.17 -12.09 -4.11
C ILE A 41 11.79 -11.66 -5.45
N SER A 42 10.95 -11.07 -6.30
CA SER A 42 11.43 -10.33 -7.46
C SER A 42 11.70 -8.88 -7.06
N LYS A 43 12.98 -8.53 -6.91
CA LYS A 43 13.39 -7.19 -6.49
C LYS A 43 13.48 -6.23 -7.68
N SER A 44 12.73 -5.14 -7.59
CA SER A 44 12.74 -4.02 -8.53
C SER A 44 13.41 -2.78 -7.91
N ARG A 45 13.25 -1.60 -8.53
CA ARG A 45 13.91 -0.38 -8.03
C ARG A 45 13.47 -0.01 -6.62
N THR A 46 12.17 0.01 -6.33
CA THR A 46 11.58 0.47 -5.05
C THR A 46 10.57 -0.51 -4.47
N ALA A 47 10.60 -1.75 -4.96
CA ALA A 47 9.63 -2.75 -4.54
C ALA A 47 10.25 -4.15 -4.57
N GLY A 48 9.88 -4.97 -3.60
CA GLY A 48 10.08 -6.41 -3.60
C GLY A 48 8.72 -7.08 -3.80
N TYR A 49 8.53 -7.72 -4.94
CA TYR A 49 7.29 -8.44 -5.24
C TYR A 49 7.45 -9.89 -4.78
N ILE A 50 6.50 -10.37 -3.97
CA ILE A 50 6.50 -11.72 -3.40
C ILE A 50 5.62 -12.59 -4.29
N TYR A 51 6.21 -13.67 -4.80
CA TYR A 51 5.54 -14.62 -5.68
C TYR A 51 5.62 -16.03 -5.12
N ASP A 52 4.57 -16.81 -5.35
CA ASP A 52 4.60 -18.26 -5.24
C ASP A 52 5.34 -18.85 -6.45
N ALA A 53 6.35 -19.69 -6.23
CA ALA A 53 7.16 -20.25 -7.32
C ALA A 53 6.46 -21.34 -8.13
N GLU A 54 5.43 -21.99 -7.58
CA GLU A 54 4.74 -23.11 -8.24
C GLU A 54 3.70 -22.58 -9.24
N THR A 55 2.87 -21.63 -8.80
CA THR A 55 1.74 -21.05 -9.54
C THR A 55 2.11 -19.77 -10.27
N GLY A 56 3.13 -19.04 -9.79
CA GLY A 56 3.49 -17.70 -10.28
C GLY A 56 2.56 -16.59 -9.80
N GLU A 57 1.66 -16.87 -8.84
CA GLU A 57 0.77 -15.86 -8.26
C GLU A 57 1.56 -14.83 -7.42
N MET A 58 1.17 -13.56 -7.52
CA MET A 58 1.75 -12.47 -6.73
C MET A 58 0.95 -12.31 -5.45
N HIS A 59 1.58 -12.53 -4.30
CA HIS A 59 0.90 -12.43 -3.00
C HIS A 59 0.99 -11.05 -2.39
N GLY A 60 2.09 -10.34 -2.62
CA GLY A 60 2.23 -9.00 -2.06
C GLY A 60 3.45 -8.24 -2.52
N LEU A 61 3.57 -7.02 -1.98
CA LEU A 61 4.58 -6.05 -2.34
C LEU A 61 5.16 -5.41 -1.09
N LEU A 62 6.48 -5.55 -0.90
CA LEU A 62 7.24 -4.74 0.03
C LEU A 62 7.59 -3.41 -0.63
N SER A 63 7.23 -2.30 0.01
CA SER A 63 7.63 -0.96 -0.42
C SER A 63 9.02 -0.67 0.13
N LEU A 64 10.01 -0.63 -0.76
CA LEU A 64 11.42 -0.56 -0.40
C LEU A 64 12.03 0.78 -0.81
N SER A 65 13.07 1.19 -0.11
CA SER A 65 13.98 2.23 -0.61
C SER A 65 14.52 1.88 -1.99
N ASN A 66 14.80 2.93 -2.79
CA ASN A 66 15.52 2.78 -4.06
C ASN A 66 16.99 2.35 -3.91
N ARG A 67 17.46 2.12 -2.68
CA ARG A 67 18.81 1.68 -2.32
C ARG A 67 18.79 0.42 -1.46
N THR A 68 17.87 -0.48 -1.75
CA THR A 68 17.83 -1.81 -1.13
C THR A 68 18.62 -2.78 -2.01
N PRO A 69 19.81 -3.25 -1.59
CA PRO A 69 20.62 -4.16 -2.39
C PRO A 69 20.05 -5.58 -2.36
N ALA A 70 19.48 -6.00 -1.22
CA ALA A 70 18.93 -7.34 -0.99
C ALA A 70 17.74 -7.30 -0.02
N VAL A 71 16.87 -8.29 -0.17
CA VAL A 71 15.79 -8.61 0.76
C VAL A 71 15.88 -10.11 1.03
N GLU A 72 15.78 -10.50 2.30
CA GLU A 72 15.86 -11.89 2.74
C GLU A 72 14.59 -12.30 3.47
N ILE A 73 14.23 -13.57 3.37
CA ILE A 73 13.06 -14.15 4.00
C ILE A 73 13.49 -14.97 5.22
N SER A 74 12.83 -14.77 6.36
CA SER A 74 12.95 -15.65 7.53
C SER A 74 11.62 -16.35 7.80
N HIS A 75 11.46 -17.56 7.27
CA HIS A 75 10.26 -18.37 7.49
C HIS A 75 10.06 -18.75 8.96
N GLU A 76 11.15 -19.03 9.71
CA GLU A 76 11.07 -19.36 11.14
C GLU A 76 10.46 -18.23 11.96
N ARG A 77 10.77 -16.98 11.60
CA ARG A 77 10.31 -15.79 12.31
C ARG A 77 9.03 -15.20 11.73
N GLY A 78 8.65 -15.59 10.52
CA GLY A 78 7.55 -14.94 9.80
C GLY A 78 7.88 -13.49 9.47
N GLU A 79 9.11 -13.22 9.02
CA GLU A 79 9.61 -11.86 8.80
C GLU A 79 10.39 -11.72 7.49
N PHE A 80 10.30 -10.55 6.87
CA PHE A 80 11.18 -10.12 5.78
C PHE A 80 12.20 -9.11 6.28
N TYR A 81 13.43 -9.20 5.77
CA TYR A 81 14.53 -8.31 6.14
C TYR A 81 15.04 -7.57 4.92
N ALA A 82 15.04 -6.24 4.95
CA ALA A 82 15.54 -5.40 3.87
C ALA A 82 16.65 -4.47 4.38
N ALA A 83 17.83 -4.54 3.76
CA ALA A 83 18.90 -3.59 4.03
C ALA A 83 18.63 -2.30 3.26
N GLU A 84 18.15 -1.24 3.91
CA GLU A 84 17.66 -0.06 3.22
C GLU A 84 18.53 1.17 3.46
N GLY A 85 18.68 2.00 2.43
CA GLY A 85 19.39 3.27 2.52
C GLY A 85 18.51 4.45 2.13
N TYR A 86 18.41 5.45 2.98
CA TYR A 86 17.61 6.66 2.78
C TYR A 86 18.49 7.89 2.73
N TYR A 87 18.08 8.87 1.93
CA TYR A 87 18.66 10.21 1.96
C TYR A 87 17.59 11.20 2.40
N SER A 88 17.96 12.18 3.22
CA SER A 88 17.01 13.17 3.75
C SER A 88 16.29 13.99 2.67
N ARG A 89 16.82 14.03 1.43
CA ARG A 89 16.18 14.64 0.26
C ARG A 89 16.32 13.76 -1.00
N GLY A 90 15.81 12.53 -0.94
CA GLY A 90 15.68 11.60 -2.07
C GLY A 90 17.00 11.05 -2.61
N VAL A 91 17.80 11.90 -3.25
CA VAL A 91 19.16 11.55 -3.72
C VAL A 91 20.27 12.45 -3.17
N HIS A 92 19.94 13.42 -2.31
CA HIS A 92 20.90 14.32 -1.67
C HIS A 92 20.66 14.42 -0.15
N GLY A 93 21.64 14.97 0.56
CA GLY A 93 21.56 15.22 2.00
C GLY A 93 22.26 14.15 2.82
N GLU A 94 21.88 14.07 4.09
CA GLU A 94 22.35 13.04 5.02
C GLU A 94 21.79 11.67 4.62
N ARG A 95 22.64 10.64 4.74
CA ARG A 95 22.28 9.25 4.44
C ARG A 95 22.10 8.46 5.73
N THR A 96 21.01 7.71 5.82
CA THR A 96 20.71 6.78 6.91
C THR A 96 20.53 5.39 6.33
N ASP A 97 21.27 4.40 6.85
CA ASP A 97 21.13 3.00 6.47
C ASP A 97 20.54 2.22 7.65
N ILE A 98 19.55 1.37 7.38
CA ILE A 98 18.80 0.57 8.38
C ILE A 98 18.64 -0.87 7.91
N VAL A 99 18.20 -1.76 8.82
CA VAL A 99 17.65 -3.06 8.44
C VAL A 99 16.17 -3.05 8.79
N ALA A 100 15.33 -2.78 7.80
CA ALA A 100 13.89 -2.82 7.98
C ALA A 100 13.42 -4.27 8.11
N VAL A 101 12.59 -4.54 9.12
CA VAL A 101 11.93 -5.83 9.33
C VAL A 101 10.44 -5.67 9.05
N TYR A 102 9.87 -6.55 8.23
CA TYR A 102 8.45 -6.54 7.87
C TYR A 102 7.76 -7.82 8.31
N ASP A 103 6.51 -7.67 8.76
CA ASP A 103 5.63 -8.78 9.14
C ASP A 103 5.16 -9.58 7.92
N PHE A 104 5.03 -10.90 8.06
CA PHE A 104 4.59 -11.77 6.98
C PHE A 104 3.11 -11.64 6.61
N GLU A 105 2.23 -11.37 7.58
CA GLU A 105 0.78 -11.41 7.36
C GLU A 105 0.29 -10.17 6.64
N ASN A 106 0.84 -9.00 6.97
CA ASN A 106 0.34 -7.72 6.47
C ASN A 106 1.41 -6.83 5.83
N LEU A 107 2.66 -7.31 5.75
CA LEU A 107 3.78 -6.60 5.12
C LEU A 107 4.10 -5.23 5.75
N SER A 108 3.60 -4.98 6.97
CA SER A 108 3.89 -3.74 7.69
C SER A 108 5.30 -3.78 8.26
N PRO A 109 6.02 -2.64 8.28
CA PRO A 109 7.29 -2.56 8.99
C PRO A 109 7.06 -2.67 10.50
N ILE A 110 7.86 -3.51 11.15
CA ILE A 110 7.77 -3.79 12.60
C ILE A 110 9.04 -3.40 13.36
N ALA A 111 10.19 -3.23 12.69
CA ALA A 111 11.46 -2.78 13.28
C ALA A 111 12.42 -2.16 12.24
N GLU A 112 13.47 -1.47 12.72
CA GLU A 112 14.61 -0.91 11.95
C GLU A 112 15.96 -1.07 12.67
#